data_AF-A0A6A7N2I2-F1
#
_entry.id   AF-A0A6A7N2I2-F1
#
_cell.length_a   1.000
_cell.length_b   1.000
_cell.length_c   1.000
_cell.angle_alpha   90.00
_cell.angle_beta   90.00
_cell.angle_gamma   90.00
#
_symmetry.space_group_name_H-M   'P 1'
#
loop_
_entity.id
_entity.type
_entity.pdbx_description
1 polymer ?
#
loop_
_entity_poly.entity_id
_entity_poly.type
_entity_poly.pdbx_seq_one_letter_code
_entity_poly.pdbx_strand_id
1 'polypeptide(L)'
;MKLFVFLFILVSCCAAQADCSTTVQLEGFVSIKQCSPASGQCIRADEAMFNYMNAKPDDGPTTLSIATHSSPWHLYDGDYRILEIEELAAMVRQQGSKIKRVILVASWSGIAPDSHSKSLAQKLSEALDGLPVTGQNGFVWVSPKGALHTTHQAFTGRVSGPYWVGQNDQVMASLVPGWAIDLEAEFVKAHDAAGLLQVGIAKDIFMLCPDGALKSYDAGAALNSPIAAFNAAIMRLERDKPGDAAAAVALLKQSAAQGDKKAEKKLNSLIRTSPAI
;
A
#
# COMPACT_ATOMS: atom_id res chain seq x y z
N MET A 1 32.47 17.24 28.46
CA MET A 1 32.53 16.22 27.38
C MET A 1 31.34 15.25 27.31
N LYS A 2 30.33 15.31 28.21
CA LYS A 2 29.11 14.45 28.13
C LYS A 2 27.91 15.11 27.43
N LEU A 3 27.92 16.44 27.24
CA LEU A 3 26.83 17.19 26.62
C LEU A 3 26.85 17.16 25.08
N PHE A 4 28.03 16.94 24.47
CA PHE A 4 28.18 16.92 23.00
C PHE A 4 27.71 15.62 22.35
N VAL A 5 27.65 14.51 23.09
CA VAL A 5 27.25 13.20 22.54
C VAL A 5 25.73 13.08 22.39
N PHE A 6 24.94 13.78 23.22
CA PHE A 6 23.47 13.79 23.11
C PHE A 6 22.97 14.61 21.91
N LEU A 7 23.72 15.63 21.48
CA LEU A 7 23.32 16.48 20.35
C LEU A 7 23.41 15.75 19.00
N PHE A 8 24.38 14.83 18.83
CA PHE A 8 24.55 14.07 17.59
C PHE A 8 23.47 13.00 17.37
N ILE A 9 22.86 12.46 18.44
CA ILE A 9 21.81 11.44 18.31
C ILE A 9 20.48 12.06 17.83
N LEU A 10 20.19 13.32 18.21
CA LEU A 10 18.99 14.03 17.77
C LEU A 10 19.05 14.49 16.31
N VAL A 11 20.23 14.85 15.79
CA VAL A 11 20.39 15.31 14.40
C VAL A 11 20.24 14.15 13.40
N SER A 12 20.68 12.93 13.75
CA SER A 12 20.55 11.76 12.87
C SER A 12 19.11 11.24 12.75
N CYS A 13 18.22 11.49 13.72
CA CYS A 13 16.79 11.16 13.59
C CYS A 13 16.06 12.08 12.59
N CYS A 14 16.50 13.33 12.42
CA CYS A 14 15.87 14.26 11.48
C CYS A 14 16.19 13.92 10.01
N ALA A 15 17.38 13.39 9.71
CA ALA A 15 17.79 13.09 8.34
C ALA A 15 17.06 11.89 7.73
N ALA A 16 16.69 10.88 8.53
CA ALA A 16 15.92 9.73 8.06
C ALA A 16 14.43 10.04 7.85
N GLN A 17 13.89 11.05 8.56
CA GLN A 17 12.52 11.53 8.37
C GLN A 17 12.38 12.55 7.23
N ALA A 18 13.49 13.12 6.73
CA ALA A 18 13.45 14.14 5.69
C ALA A 18 13.00 13.61 4.32
N ASP A 19 13.12 12.31 4.07
CA ASP A 19 12.78 11.68 2.78
C ASP A 19 11.29 11.28 2.66
N CYS A 20 10.52 11.38 3.75
CA CYS A 20 9.14 10.91 3.81
C CYS A 20 8.23 11.99 4.43
N SER A 21 7.90 13.03 3.67
CA SER A 21 6.86 13.98 4.10
C SER A 21 5.48 13.39 3.83
N THR A 22 4.72 13.11 4.89
CA THR A 22 3.29 12.83 4.79
C THR A 22 2.49 14.01 5.35
N THR A 23 1.42 14.39 4.67
CA THR A 23 0.47 15.43 5.11
C THR A 23 -0.69 14.85 5.92
N VAL A 24 -0.72 13.52 6.08
CA VAL A 24 -1.64 12.82 6.96
C VAL A 24 -1.25 13.08 8.41
N GLN A 25 -2.23 13.43 9.24
CA GLN A 25 -2.00 13.63 10.67
C GLN A 25 -1.76 12.29 11.36
N LEU A 26 -0.54 12.11 11.87
CA LEU A 26 -0.14 10.95 12.66
C LEU A 26 0.21 11.38 14.07
N GLU A 27 -0.21 10.61 15.06
CA GLU A 27 0.04 10.88 16.48
C GLU A 27 0.18 9.62 17.32
N GLY A 28 0.95 9.69 18.39
CA GLY A 28 1.08 8.59 19.35
C GLY A 28 1.89 7.39 18.86
N PHE A 29 1.76 6.29 19.60
CA PHE A 29 2.56 5.08 19.46
C PHE A 29 1.68 3.84 19.69
N VAL A 30 1.85 2.82 18.88
CA VAL A 30 1.25 1.50 19.08
C VAL A 30 2.34 0.45 19.20
N SER A 31 2.26 -0.40 20.22
CA SER A 31 3.13 -1.58 20.34
C SER A 31 2.42 -2.81 19.76
N ILE A 32 3.03 -3.45 18.78
CA ILE A 32 2.58 -4.74 18.27
C ILE A 32 2.97 -5.82 19.27
N LYS A 33 1.98 -6.58 19.74
CA LYS A 33 2.22 -7.74 20.59
C LYS A 33 3.04 -8.77 19.81
N GLN A 34 4.19 -9.14 20.35
CA GLN A 34 5.05 -10.15 19.73
C GLN A 34 4.38 -11.54 19.82
N CYS A 35 4.39 -12.26 18.71
CA CYS A 35 3.99 -13.66 18.66
C CYS A 35 5.13 -14.47 18.04
N SER A 36 5.61 -15.50 18.75
CA SER A 36 6.67 -16.38 18.23
C SER A 36 6.05 -17.59 17.53
N PRO A 37 6.42 -17.90 16.27
CA PRO A 37 5.91 -19.08 15.56
C PRO A 37 6.18 -20.40 16.31
N ALA A 38 7.20 -20.44 17.19
CA ALA A 38 7.52 -21.61 17.99
C ALA A 38 6.46 -21.95 19.06
N SER A 39 5.54 -21.04 19.38
CA SER A 39 4.53 -21.24 20.43
C SER A 39 3.30 -22.08 20.00
N GLY A 40 3.14 -22.38 18.71
CA GLY A 40 1.98 -23.10 18.16
C GLY A 40 0.64 -22.35 18.20
N GLN A 41 0.56 -21.19 18.88
CA GLN A 41 -0.63 -20.34 18.99
C GLN A 41 -0.54 -19.07 18.11
N CYS A 42 0.53 -18.96 17.33
CA CYS A 42 0.76 -17.86 16.40
C CYS A 42 0.46 -18.30 14.98
N ILE A 43 -0.19 -17.43 14.23
CA ILE A 43 -0.44 -17.59 12.80
C ILE A 43 0.21 -16.43 12.05
N ARG A 44 0.50 -16.62 10.76
CA ARG A 44 1.05 -15.55 9.94
C ARG A 44 0.00 -14.46 9.76
N ALA A 45 0.43 -13.20 9.71
CA ALA A 45 -0.50 -12.07 9.64
C ALA A 45 -1.31 -12.04 8.33
N ASP A 46 -0.79 -12.55 7.22
CA ASP A 46 -1.53 -12.69 5.95
C ASP A 46 -2.66 -13.74 6.05
N GLU A 47 -2.36 -14.90 6.67
CA GLU A 47 -3.36 -15.91 6.97
C GLU A 47 -4.44 -15.37 7.93
N ALA A 48 -4.03 -14.68 8.99
CA ALA A 48 -4.95 -14.03 9.93
C ALA A 48 -5.87 -13.03 9.21
N MET A 49 -5.29 -12.15 8.38
CA MET A 49 -6.04 -11.15 7.62
C MET A 49 -7.08 -11.82 6.71
N PHE A 50 -6.70 -12.85 5.96
CA PHE A 50 -7.63 -13.60 5.12
C PHE A 50 -8.77 -14.23 5.93
N ASN A 51 -8.44 -14.96 6.99
CA ASN A 51 -9.43 -15.64 7.83
C ASN A 51 -10.40 -14.65 8.49
N TYR A 52 -9.88 -13.53 8.99
CA TYR A 52 -10.65 -12.55 9.72
C TYR A 52 -11.57 -11.74 8.81
N MET A 53 -11.13 -11.44 7.57
CA MET A 53 -11.98 -10.80 6.57
C MET A 53 -13.11 -11.73 6.09
N ASN A 54 -12.84 -13.04 5.97
CA ASN A 54 -13.90 -14.02 5.66
C ASN A 54 -14.88 -14.24 6.83
N ALA A 55 -14.47 -13.93 8.07
CA ALA A 55 -15.34 -13.99 9.24
C ALA A 55 -16.24 -12.74 9.40
N LYS A 56 -16.01 -11.68 8.62
CA LYS A 56 -16.82 -10.46 8.67
C LYS A 56 -18.26 -10.77 8.20
N PRO A 57 -19.29 -10.44 8.99
CA PRO A 57 -20.67 -10.57 8.54
C PRO A 57 -20.95 -9.71 7.30
N ASP A 58 -21.75 -10.23 6.38
CA ASP A 58 -22.22 -9.48 5.20
C ASP A 58 -22.98 -8.23 5.61
N ASP A 59 -22.66 -7.10 4.96
CA ASP A 59 -23.32 -5.80 5.17
C ASP A 59 -24.65 -5.68 4.37
N GLY A 60 -25.26 -6.83 4.02
CA GLY A 60 -26.46 -6.97 3.22
C GLY A 60 -26.23 -7.02 1.70
N PRO A 61 -27.23 -7.43 0.90
CA PRO A 61 -27.06 -7.75 -0.53
C PRO A 61 -26.83 -6.54 -1.44
N THR A 62 -26.95 -5.32 -0.91
CA THR A 62 -26.77 -4.05 -1.63
C THR A 62 -25.47 -3.32 -1.25
N THR A 63 -24.71 -3.84 -0.28
CA THR A 63 -23.41 -3.30 0.12
C THR A 63 -22.31 -4.20 -0.42
N LEU A 64 -21.34 -3.63 -1.14
CA LEU A 64 -20.14 -4.34 -1.55
C LEU A 64 -18.98 -3.91 -0.65
N SER A 65 -18.46 -4.83 0.15
CA SER A 65 -17.26 -4.60 0.98
C SER A 65 -16.03 -5.15 0.27
N ILE A 66 -15.02 -4.30 0.05
CA ILE A 66 -13.81 -4.62 -0.69
C ILE A 66 -12.62 -4.48 0.25
N ALA A 67 -11.96 -5.60 0.55
CA ALA A 67 -10.75 -5.64 1.35
C ALA A 67 -9.52 -5.59 0.43
N THR A 68 -8.65 -4.60 0.65
CA THR A 68 -7.41 -4.43 -0.12
C THR A 68 -6.41 -3.64 0.71
N HIS A 69 -5.12 -3.84 0.46
CA HIS A 69 -4.09 -3.01 1.07
C HIS A 69 -4.04 -1.64 0.36
N SER A 70 -3.80 -0.59 1.13
CA SER A 70 -3.72 0.76 0.57
C SER A 70 -2.91 1.71 1.43
N SER A 71 -2.47 2.77 0.76
CA SER A 71 -2.01 4.03 1.34
C SER A 71 -3.05 5.12 1.02
N PRO A 72 -2.86 6.38 1.44
CA PRO A 72 -3.67 7.51 0.95
C PRO A 72 -3.62 7.69 -0.58
N TRP A 73 -2.56 7.20 -1.25
CA TRP A 73 -2.31 7.42 -2.67
C TRP A 73 -2.75 6.26 -3.54
N HIS A 74 -2.57 5.01 -3.09
CA HIS A 74 -2.74 3.83 -3.93
C HIS A 74 -3.53 2.70 -3.24
N LEU A 75 -4.26 1.94 -4.06
CA LEU A 75 -4.82 0.63 -3.71
C LEU A 75 -3.93 -0.45 -4.33
N TYR A 76 -3.93 -1.65 -3.76
CA TYR A 76 -3.11 -2.76 -4.26
C TYR A 76 -3.95 -4.01 -4.54
N ASP A 77 -3.69 -4.67 -5.67
CA ASP A 77 -4.31 -5.96 -5.96
C ASP A 77 -3.65 -7.12 -5.19
N GLY A 78 -4.11 -8.36 -5.41
CA GLY A 78 -3.60 -9.55 -4.72
C GLY A 78 -2.13 -9.89 -5.02
N ASP A 79 -1.57 -9.36 -6.12
CA ASP A 79 -0.16 -9.49 -6.47
C ASP A 79 0.67 -8.28 -6.02
N TYR A 80 0.04 -7.34 -5.31
CA TYR A 80 0.59 -6.05 -4.93
C TYR A 80 1.02 -5.17 -6.12
N ARG A 81 0.29 -5.24 -7.24
CA ARG A 81 0.32 -4.16 -8.22
C ARG A 81 -0.57 -3.02 -7.75
N ILE A 82 -0.16 -1.79 -8.05
CA ILE A 82 -1.03 -0.63 -7.86
C ILE A 82 -2.30 -0.84 -8.71
N LEU A 83 -3.45 -0.82 -8.03
CA LEU A 83 -4.78 -0.97 -8.61
C LEU A 83 -5.33 0.41 -8.93
N GLU A 84 -5.40 0.74 -10.21
CA GLU A 84 -5.97 2.01 -10.67
C GLU A 84 -7.47 2.10 -10.36
N ILE A 85 -7.96 3.32 -10.09
CA ILE A 85 -9.35 3.56 -9.68
C ILE A 85 -10.35 3.09 -10.74
N GLU A 86 -10.04 3.30 -12.01
CA GLU A 86 -10.87 2.90 -13.14
C GLU A 86 -10.96 1.37 -13.26
N GLU A 87 -9.87 0.66 -12.94
CA GLU A 87 -9.86 -0.81 -12.89
C GLU A 87 -10.80 -1.30 -11.78
N LEU A 88 -10.68 -0.74 -10.56
CA LEU A 88 -11.56 -1.09 -9.45
C LEU A 88 -13.03 -0.73 -9.75
N ALA A 89 -13.28 0.43 -10.34
CA ALA A 89 -14.64 0.83 -10.73
C ALA A 89 -15.26 -0.15 -11.74
N ALA A 90 -14.47 -0.63 -12.72
CA ALA A 90 -14.91 -1.67 -13.65
C ALA A 90 -15.25 -2.99 -12.93
N MET A 91 -14.43 -3.41 -11.96
CA MET A 91 -14.69 -4.60 -11.15
C MET A 91 -15.97 -4.47 -10.31
N VAL A 92 -16.24 -3.29 -9.74
CA VAL A 92 -17.48 -3.01 -9.00
C VAL A 92 -18.70 -3.08 -9.92
N ARG A 93 -18.64 -2.48 -11.10
CA ARG A 93 -19.76 -2.55 -12.08
C ARG A 93 -20.11 -3.99 -12.47
N GLN A 94 -19.11 -4.89 -12.52
CA GLN A 94 -19.33 -6.32 -12.80
C GLN A 94 -20.12 -7.04 -11.70
N GLN A 95 -20.17 -6.52 -10.47
CA GLN A 95 -20.98 -7.09 -9.38
C GLN A 95 -22.50 -6.85 -9.56
N GLY A 96 -22.88 -6.00 -10.51
CA GLY A 96 -24.26 -5.77 -10.92
C GLY A 96 -24.93 -4.55 -10.29
N SER A 97 -26.07 -4.15 -10.86
CA SER A 97 -26.81 -2.91 -10.54
C SER A 97 -27.50 -2.89 -9.17
N LYS A 98 -27.49 -4.03 -8.44
CA LYS A 98 -28.03 -4.15 -7.09
C LYS A 98 -27.17 -3.43 -6.04
N ILE A 99 -25.88 -3.22 -6.32
CA ILE A 99 -24.96 -2.54 -5.40
C ILE A 99 -25.36 -1.07 -5.30
N LYS A 100 -25.59 -0.60 -4.08
CA LYS A 100 -25.98 0.79 -3.76
C LYS A 100 -24.92 1.54 -2.98
N ARG A 101 -23.95 0.83 -2.42
CA ARG A 101 -22.84 1.40 -1.65
C ARG A 101 -21.64 0.47 -1.70
N VAL A 102 -20.45 1.05 -1.74
CA VAL A 102 -19.18 0.34 -1.57
C VAL A 102 -18.54 0.74 -0.24
N ILE A 103 -17.96 -0.23 0.46
CA ILE A 103 -17.11 0.00 1.63
C ILE A 103 -15.70 -0.49 1.27
N LEU A 104 -14.75 0.43 1.22
CA LEU A 104 -13.33 0.11 1.12
C LEU A 104 -12.83 -0.21 2.53
N VAL A 105 -12.49 -1.47 2.77
CA VAL A 105 -11.77 -1.92 3.97
C VAL A 105 -10.28 -1.86 3.63
N ALA A 106 -9.77 -0.63 3.58
CA ALA A 106 -8.43 -0.33 3.08
C ALA A 106 -7.87 0.88 3.84
N SER A 107 -6.68 0.75 4.46
CA SER A 107 -6.06 1.78 5.29
C SER A 107 -5.95 3.13 4.58
N TRP A 108 -6.36 4.21 5.26
CA TRP A 108 -6.30 5.58 4.74
C TRP A 108 -7.11 5.91 3.49
N SER A 109 -7.86 4.96 2.92
CA SER A 109 -8.65 5.17 1.69
C SER A 109 -9.75 6.24 1.80
N GLY A 110 -10.15 6.59 3.03
CA GLY A 110 -11.19 7.59 3.30
C GLY A 110 -10.68 9.04 3.35
N ILE A 111 -9.38 9.26 3.38
CA ILE A 111 -8.78 10.60 3.55
C ILE A 111 -7.96 10.96 2.32
N ALA A 112 -7.96 12.24 1.95
CA ALA A 112 -7.14 12.74 0.86
C ALA A 112 -5.67 12.76 1.30
N PRO A 113 -4.73 12.42 0.40
CA PRO A 113 -3.32 12.51 0.72
C PRO A 113 -2.91 13.94 1.05
N ASP A 114 -3.44 14.94 0.33
CA ASP A 114 -3.15 16.37 0.50
C ASP A 114 -4.43 17.22 0.30
N SER A 115 -4.32 18.54 0.49
CA SER A 115 -5.45 19.48 0.44
C SER A 115 -6.05 19.71 -0.96
N HIS A 116 -5.34 19.34 -2.02
CA HIS A 116 -5.78 19.53 -3.41
C HIS A 116 -6.24 18.23 -4.08
N SER A 117 -5.95 17.09 -3.44
CA SER A 117 -6.33 15.76 -3.90
C SER A 117 -7.66 15.29 -3.31
N LYS A 118 -8.27 14.30 -3.97
CA LYS A 118 -9.42 13.54 -3.44
C LYS A 118 -8.94 12.28 -2.76
N SER A 119 -9.70 11.79 -1.77
CA SER A 119 -9.44 10.46 -1.19
C SER A 119 -9.70 9.35 -2.23
N LEU A 120 -9.12 8.17 -2.01
CA LEU A 120 -9.37 7.01 -2.88
C LEU A 120 -10.86 6.65 -2.94
N ALA A 121 -11.57 6.75 -1.81
CA ALA A 121 -13.02 6.55 -1.76
C ALA A 121 -13.77 7.58 -2.62
N GLN A 122 -13.39 8.86 -2.57
CA GLN A 122 -13.99 9.90 -3.41
C GLN A 122 -13.69 9.67 -4.89
N LYS A 123 -12.43 9.37 -5.26
CA LYS A 123 -12.05 9.03 -6.64
C LYS A 123 -12.87 7.86 -7.17
N LEU A 124 -13.03 6.79 -6.37
CA LEU A 124 -13.84 5.64 -6.75
C LEU A 124 -15.33 5.97 -6.89
N SER A 125 -15.88 6.80 -5.99
CA SER A 125 -17.27 7.25 -6.08
C SER A 125 -17.54 7.99 -7.38
N GLU A 126 -16.64 8.88 -7.78
CA GLU A 126 -16.73 9.61 -9.05
C GLU A 126 -16.60 8.68 -10.26
N ALA A 127 -15.64 7.76 -10.21
CA ALA A 127 -15.48 6.74 -11.25
C ALA A 127 -16.67 5.76 -11.33
N LEU A 128 -17.58 5.77 -10.36
CA LEU A 128 -18.83 5.02 -10.29
C LEU A 128 -20.07 5.91 -10.42
N ASP A 129 -19.93 7.07 -11.07
CA ASP A 129 -21.04 7.96 -11.40
C ASP A 129 -21.79 8.47 -10.14
N GLY A 130 -21.04 8.69 -9.06
CA GLY A 130 -21.55 9.21 -7.78
C GLY A 130 -22.09 8.14 -6.82
N LEU A 131 -21.88 6.84 -7.10
CA LEU A 131 -22.23 5.77 -6.17
C LEU A 131 -21.54 6.00 -4.80
N PRO A 132 -22.25 5.93 -3.66
CA PRO A 132 -21.64 6.11 -2.35
C PRO A 132 -20.49 5.13 -2.08
N VAL A 133 -19.31 5.67 -1.75
CA VAL A 133 -18.14 4.88 -1.33
C VAL A 133 -17.64 5.40 0.01
N THR A 134 -17.45 4.50 0.97
CA THR A 134 -16.85 4.82 2.28
C THR A 134 -15.47 4.18 2.37
N GLY A 135 -14.45 4.97 2.71
CA GLY A 135 -13.10 4.48 3.00
C GLY A 135 -12.75 4.60 4.48
N GLN A 136 -11.59 4.07 4.87
CA GLN A 136 -11.11 4.09 6.25
C GLN A 136 -10.23 5.30 6.51
N ASN A 137 -10.37 5.90 7.69
CA ASN A 137 -9.49 6.96 8.16
C ASN A 137 -8.51 6.38 9.18
N GLY A 138 -7.28 6.09 8.74
CA GLY A 138 -6.23 5.51 9.57
C GLY A 138 -5.81 4.11 9.12
N PHE A 139 -4.86 3.56 9.87
CA PHE A 139 -4.43 2.17 9.72
C PHE A 139 -5.51 1.23 10.19
N VAL A 140 -5.94 0.32 9.31
CA VAL A 140 -7.02 -0.64 9.61
C VAL A 140 -6.50 -1.78 10.46
N TRP A 141 -7.28 -2.11 11.48
CA TRP A 141 -7.13 -3.28 12.31
C TRP A 141 -8.34 -4.18 12.16
N VAL A 142 -8.09 -5.48 12.02
CA VAL A 142 -9.14 -6.49 11.86
C VAL A 142 -9.07 -7.46 13.03
N SER A 143 -10.20 -7.64 13.70
CA SER A 143 -10.34 -8.64 14.76
C SER A 143 -10.66 -10.03 14.22
N PRO A 144 -10.49 -11.11 15.01
CA PRO A 144 -10.84 -12.46 14.60
C PRO A 144 -12.29 -12.66 14.13
N LYS A 145 -13.20 -11.76 14.52
CA LYS A 145 -14.62 -11.76 14.12
C LYS A 145 -14.93 -10.79 12.97
N GLY A 146 -13.90 -10.28 12.29
CA GLY A 146 -14.04 -9.32 11.19
C GLY A 146 -14.45 -7.91 11.60
N ALA A 147 -14.54 -7.60 12.90
CA ALA A 147 -14.76 -6.24 13.37
C ALA A 147 -13.55 -5.36 13.06
N LEU A 148 -13.81 -4.13 12.62
CA LEU A 148 -12.83 -3.17 12.15
C LEU A 148 -12.69 -2.01 13.14
N HIS A 149 -11.47 -1.51 13.30
CA HIS A 149 -11.23 -0.17 13.84
C HIS A 149 -9.98 0.41 13.17
N THR A 150 -9.73 1.70 13.38
CA THR A 150 -8.54 2.37 12.85
C THR A 150 -7.72 3.04 13.94
N THR A 151 -6.44 3.25 13.63
CA THR A 151 -5.50 4.02 14.45
C THR A 151 -4.73 5.01 13.57
N HIS A 152 -4.21 6.08 14.18
CA HIS A 152 -3.45 7.14 13.51
C HIS A 152 -2.01 7.23 14.00
N GLN A 153 -1.41 6.10 14.39
CA GLN A 153 -0.12 6.08 15.06
C GLN A 153 1.00 6.67 14.21
N ALA A 154 1.81 7.54 14.81
CA ALA A 154 3.05 8.02 14.22
C ALA A 154 4.16 6.97 14.29
N PHE A 155 4.14 6.12 15.32
CA PHE A 155 5.15 5.10 15.56
C PHE A 155 4.52 3.74 15.86
N THR A 156 5.09 2.69 15.27
CA THR A 156 4.71 1.31 15.54
C THR A 156 5.91 0.56 16.10
N GLY A 157 5.88 0.23 17.39
CA GLY A 157 6.91 -0.58 18.03
C GLY A 157 6.66 -2.07 17.78
N ARG A 158 7.65 -2.78 17.25
CA ARG A 158 7.57 -4.22 16.99
C ARG A 158 8.95 -4.87 17.05
N VAL A 159 8.97 -6.19 17.12
CA VAL A 159 10.19 -6.97 16.83
C VAL A 159 10.32 -7.14 15.32
N SER A 160 11.55 -7.01 14.81
CA SER A 160 11.87 -7.13 13.39
C SER A 160 11.59 -8.54 12.83
N GLY A 161 11.47 -8.64 11.51
CA GLY A 161 11.19 -9.90 10.80
C GLY A 161 9.70 -10.16 10.56
N PRO A 162 9.33 -11.34 10.05
CA PRO A 162 7.96 -11.61 9.61
C PRO A 162 6.90 -11.30 10.67
N TYR A 163 5.75 -10.78 10.24
CA TYR A 163 4.68 -10.41 11.17
C TYR A 163 3.79 -11.62 11.49
N TRP A 164 3.78 -12.00 12.76
CA TRP A 164 2.94 -13.06 13.32
C TRP A 164 2.00 -12.49 14.38
N VAL A 165 0.80 -13.05 14.45
CA VAL A 165 -0.23 -12.64 15.42
C VAL A 165 -0.73 -13.86 16.19
N GLY A 166 -1.15 -13.65 17.44
CA GLY A 166 -1.85 -14.70 18.18
C GLY A 166 -3.19 -14.98 17.51
N GLN A 167 -3.65 -16.24 17.52
CA GLN A 167 -4.90 -16.66 16.86
C GLN A 167 -6.14 -15.83 17.25
N ASN A 168 -6.14 -15.23 18.44
CA ASN A 168 -7.24 -14.41 18.97
C ASN A 168 -6.92 -12.91 19.04
N ASP A 169 -5.75 -12.50 18.56
CA ASP A 169 -5.35 -11.10 18.56
C ASP A 169 -5.83 -10.40 17.27
N GLN A 170 -5.84 -9.08 17.26
CA GLN A 170 -6.15 -8.29 16.06
C GLN A 170 -4.92 -8.19 15.15
N VAL A 171 -5.15 -8.05 13.84
CA VAL A 171 -4.11 -7.85 12.84
C VAL A 171 -4.17 -6.44 12.27
N MET A 172 -3.02 -5.77 12.19
CA MET A 172 -2.89 -4.47 11.52
C MET A 172 -2.63 -4.70 10.03
N ALA A 173 -3.58 -4.31 9.19
CA ALA A 173 -3.59 -4.66 7.76
C ALA A 173 -2.37 -4.12 6.99
N SER A 174 -1.87 -2.93 7.34
CA SER A 174 -0.69 -2.35 6.66
C SER A 174 0.62 -2.99 7.07
N LEU A 175 0.71 -3.59 8.26
CA LEU A 175 1.94 -4.27 8.71
C LEU A 175 2.10 -5.67 8.07
N VAL A 176 1.03 -6.23 7.50
CA VAL A 176 1.06 -7.50 6.76
C VAL A 176 2.12 -7.48 5.64
N PRO A 177 2.16 -6.47 4.75
CA PRO A 177 3.31 -6.26 3.87
C PRO A 177 4.43 -5.44 4.54
N GLY A 178 4.12 -4.65 5.57
CA GLY A 178 5.02 -3.68 6.21
C GLY A 178 6.33 -4.24 6.80
N TRP A 179 6.37 -5.51 7.19
CA TRP A 179 7.54 -6.11 7.84
C TRP A 179 8.81 -6.13 6.96
N ALA A 180 8.67 -6.06 5.63
CA ALA A 180 9.78 -6.14 4.69
C ALA A 180 10.77 -4.97 4.78
N ILE A 181 10.34 -3.81 5.31
CA ILE A 181 11.21 -2.63 5.48
C ILE A 181 12.45 -2.95 6.30
N ASP A 182 12.32 -3.79 7.33
CA ASP A 182 13.42 -4.13 8.22
C ASP A 182 14.53 -4.94 7.53
N LEU A 183 14.27 -5.45 6.31
CA LEU A 183 15.18 -6.29 5.54
C LEU A 183 15.67 -5.62 4.24
N GLU A 184 15.44 -4.32 4.05
CA GLU A 184 15.83 -3.63 2.82
C GLU A 184 17.32 -3.79 2.52
N ALA A 185 18.18 -3.61 3.53
CA ALA A 185 19.63 -3.71 3.35
C ALA A 185 20.06 -5.12 2.89
N GLU A 186 19.42 -6.16 3.43
CA GLU A 186 19.62 -7.55 3.06
C GLU A 186 19.17 -7.80 1.62
N PHE A 187 18.00 -7.31 1.22
CA PHE A 187 17.50 -7.47 -0.15
C PHE A 187 18.35 -6.73 -1.18
N VAL A 188 18.82 -5.52 -0.85
CA VAL A 188 19.79 -4.78 -1.69
C VAL A 188 21.06 -5.60 -1.86
N LYS A 189 21.65 -6.08 -0.75
CA LYS A 189 22.88 -6.87 -0.77
C LYS A 189 22.73 -8.18 -1.55
N ALA A 190 21.56 -8.81 -1.46
CA ALA A 190 21.25 -10.06 -2.14
C ALA A 190 20.85 -9.90 -3.62
N HIS A 191 20.68 -8.66 -4.11
CA HIS A 191 20.03 -8.38 -5.40
C HIS A 191 18.66 -9.08 -5.53
N ASP A 192 17.87 -9.05 -4.46
CA ASP A 192 16.55 -9.66 -4.42
C ASP A 192 15.48 -8.71 -4.96
N ALA A 193 15.12 -8.88 -6.23
CA ALA A 193 14.10 -8.08 -6.90
C ALA A 193 12.71 -8.20 -6.25
N ALA A 194 12.37 -9.37 -5.70
CA ALA A 194 11.09 -9.61 -5.05
C ALA A 194 11.07 -8.98 -3.65
N GLY A 195 12.17 -9.10 -2.90
CA GLY A 195 12.36 -8.41 -1.63
C GLY A 195 12.25 -6.89 -1.77
N LEU A 196 12.88 -6.30 -2.78
CA LEU A 196 12.81 -4.84 -3.04
C LEU A 196 11.42 -4.37 -3.46
N LEU A 197 10.65 -5.20 -4.19
CA LEU A 197 9.24 -4.95 -4.44
C LEU A 197 8.45 -4.87 -3.12
N GLN A 198 8.65 -5.85 -2.22
CA GLN A 198 7.99 -5.88 -0.91
C GLN A 198 8.36 -4.67 -0.05
N VAL A 199 9.62 -4.22 -0.08
CA VAL A 199 10.05 -2.98 0.58
C VAL A 199 9.31 -1.77 0.02
N GLY A 200 9.16 -1.66 -1.30
CA GLY A 200 8.42 -0.56 -1.91
C GLY A 200 6.95 -0.52 -1.47
N ILE A 201 6.28 -1.68 -1.46
CA ILE A 201 4.91 -1.84 -0.96
C ILE A 201 4.80 -1.43 0.50
N ALA A 202 5.72 -1.91 1.33
CA ALA A 202 5.78 -1.60 2.75
C ALA A 202 6.00 -0.10 3.00
N LYS A 203 6.88 0.55 2.21
CA LYS A 203 7.11 1.99 2.32
C LYS A 203 5.87 2.81 1.95
N ASP A 204 5.10 2.40 0.94
CA ASP A 204 3.88 3.11 0.58
C ASP A 204 2.76 2.89 1.62
N ILE A 205 2.49 1.63 1.96
CA ILE A 205 1.30 1.22 2.73
C ILE A 205 1.47 1.41 4.24
N PHE A 206 2.68 1.18 4.76
CA PHE A 206 2.95 1.22 6.19
C PHE A 206 3.71 2.48 6.62
N MET A 207 4.78 2.84 5.91
CA MET A 207 5.55 4.06 6.23
C MET A 207 4.92 5.34 5.69
N LEU A 208 3.92 5.24 4.81
CA LEU A 208 3.30 6.38 4.13
C LEU A 208 4.33 7.27 3.42
N CYS A 209 5.27 6.63 2.71
CA CYS A 209 6.43 7.27 2.08
C CYS A 209 6.49 6.96 0.57
N PRO A 210 5.77 7.71 -0.27
CA PRO A 210 5.69 7.43 -1.70
C PRO A 210 7.04 7.59 -2.41
N ASP A 211 7.85 8.58 -2.06
CA ASP A 211 9.19 8.75 -2.66
C ASP A 211 10.13 7.60 -2.28
N GLY A 212 10.06 7.12 -1.04
CA GLY A 212 10.79 5.93 -0.59
C GLY A 212 10.33 4.66 -1.30
N ALA A 213 9.01 4.51 -1.50
CA ALA A 213 8.44 3.40 -2.25
C ALA A 213 8.92 3.38 -3.70
N LEU A 214 8.87 4.53 -4.38
CA LEU A 214 9.34 4.68 -5.75
C LEU A 214 10.82 4.29 -5.91
N LYS A 215 11.69 4.73 -4.99
CA LYS A 215 13.11 4.35 -4.98
C LYS A 215 13.30 2.83 -4.90
N SER A 216 12.54 2.15 -4.02
CA SER A 216 12.62 0.69 -3.88
C SER A 216 12.04 -0.04 -5.10
N TYR A 217 10.96 0.47 -5.70
CA TYR A 217 10.44 -0.06 -6.95
C TYR A 217 11.42 0.11 -8.11
N ASP A 218 12.12 1.23 -8.21
CA ASP A 218 13.17 1.44 -9.22
C ASP A 218 14.31 0.45 -9.06
N ALA A 219 14.75 0.21 -7.82
CA ALA A 219 15.77 -0.78 -7.53
C ALA A 219 15.31 -2.20 -7.91
N GLY A 220 14.06 -2.56 -7.60
CA GLY A 220 13.47 -3.83 -8.02
C GLY A 220 13.31 -3.95 -9.55
N ALA A 221 12.90 -2.88 -10.22
CA ALA A 221 12.78 -2.81 -11.67
C ALA A 221 14.14 -2.97 -12.37
N ALA A 222 15.21 -2.37 -11.83
CA ALA A 222 16.57 -2.56 -12.32
C ALA A 222 17.05 -4.02 -12.24
N LEU A 223 16.43 -4.82 -11.38
CA LEU A 223 16.65 -6.26 -11.26
C LEU A 223 15.58 -7.09 -11.97
N ASN A 224 14.91 -6.50 -12.97
CA ASN A 224 13.89 -7.12 -13.80
C ASN A 224 12.61 -7.57 -13.05
N SER A 225 12.24 -6.97 -11.92
CA SER A 225 10.90 -7.23 -11.35
C SER A 225 9.81 -6.53 -12.20
N PRO A 226 8.92 -7.27 -12.90
CA PRO A 226 7.91 -6.66 -13.75
C PRO A 226 6.87 -5.87 -12.95
N ILE A 227 6.53 -6.34 -11.75
CA ILE A 227 5.58 -5.65 -10.85
C ILE A 227 6.21 -4.37 -10.30
N ALA A 228 7.48 -4.41 -9.91
CA ALA A 228 8.16 -3.21 -9.44
C ALA A 228 8.24 -2.16 -10.57
N ALA A 229 8.57 -2.57 -11.79
CA ALA A 229 8.58 -1.69 -12.95
C ALA A 229 7.18 -1.09 -13.22
N PHE A 230 6.12 -1.90 -13.15
CA PHE A 230 4.74 -1.42 -13.30
C PHE A 230 4.38 -0.39 -12.21
N ASN A 231 4.58 -0.70 -10.93
CA ASN A 231 4.27 0.21 -9.83
C ASN A 231 5.07 1.53 -9.93
N ALA A 232 6.36 1.44 -10.25
CA ALA A 232 7.23 2.58 -10.47
C ALA A 232 6.77 3.46 -11.64
N ALA A 233 6.17 2.87 -12.68
CA ALA A 233 5.60 3.61 -13.80
C ALA A 233 4.30 4.33 -13.41
N ILE A 234 3.39 3.66 -12.70
CA ILE A 234 2.15 4.28 -12.24
C ILE A 234 2.43 5.49 -11.35
N MET A 235 3.30 5.35 -10.35
CA MET A 235 3.66 6.46 -9.45
C MET A 235 4.27 7.66 -10.19
N ARG A 236 5.05 7.42 -11.25
CA ARG A 236 5.60 8.49 -12.10
C ARG A 236 4.52 9.21 -12.90
N LEU A 237 3.61 8.46 -13.51
CA LEU A 237 2.50 9.04 -14.28
C LEU A 237 1.61 9.92 -13.39
N GLU A 238 1.38 9.51 -12.14
CA GLU A 238 0.61 10.29 -11.19
C GLU A 238 1.35 11.52 -10.66
N ARG A 239 2.68 11.39 -10.48
CA ARG A 239 3.54 12.48 -10.01
C ARG A 239 3.76 13.59 -11.04
N ASP A 240 3.73 13.24 -12.33
CA ASP A 240 3.76 14.16 -13.47
C ASP A 240 4.90 15.21 -13.43
N LYS A 241 6.10 14.81 -13.02
CA LYS A 241 7.28 15.69 -13.09
C LYS A 241 7.96 15.61 -14.47
N PRO A 242 8.75 16.62 -14.86
CA PRO A 242 9.54 16.55 -16.10
C PRO A 242 10.36 15.27 -16.19
N GLY A 243 10.15 14.50 -17.27
CA GLY A 243 10.81 13.22 -17.52
C GLY A 243 10.06 11.97 -17.00
N ASP A 244 9.05 12.13 -16.14
CA ASP A 244 8.32 11.00 -15.56
C ASP A 244 7.55 10.20 -16.60
N ALA A 245 6.89 10.86 -17.54
CA ALA A 245 6.16 10.18 -18.60
C ALA A 245 7.06 9.27 -19.45
N ALA A 246 8.25 9.76 -19.84
CA ALA A 246 9.21 8.99 -20.62
C ALA A 246 9.77 7.79 -19.83
N ALA A 247 10.12 8.02 -18.54
CA ALA A 247 10.59 6.96 -17.66
C ALA A 247 9.50 5.90 -17.39
N ALA A 248 8.26 6.32 -17.16
CA ALA A 248 7.13 5.41 -16.97
C ALA A 248 6.89 4.53 -18.21
N VAL A 249 6.96 5.09 -19.40
CA VAL A 249 6.81 4.34 -20.66
C VAL A 249 7.93 3.30 -20.83
N ALA A 250 9.18 3.66 -20.49
CA ALA A 250 10.29 2.72 -20.52
C ALA A 250 10.06 1.54 -19.56
N LEU A 251 9.60 1.81 -18.34
CA LEU A 251 9.28 0.80 -17.33
C LEU A 251 8.09 -0.08 -17.73
N LEU A 252 7.03 0.50 -18.31
CA LEU A 252 5.90 -0.27 -18.84
C LEU A 252 6.32 -1.17 -19.99
N LYS A 253 7.18 -0.69 -20.91
CA LYS A 253 7.77 -1.52 -21.98
C LYS A 253 8.59 -2.67 -21.41
N GLN A 254 9.43 -2.40 -20.41
CA GLN A 254 10.22 -3.43 -19.72
C GLN A 254 9.33 -4.49 -19.05
N SER A 255 8.30 -4.06 -18.33
CA SER A 255 7.36 -4.97 -17.65
C SER A 255 6.54 -5.79 -18.66
N ALA A 256 6.02 -5.15 -19.71
CA ALA A 256 5.28 -5.83 -20.78
C ALA A 256 6.14 -6.85 -21.55
N ALA A 257 7.42 -6.55 -21.79
CA ALA A 257 8.36 -7.48 -22.43
C ALA A 257 8.58 -8.76 -21.61
N GLN A 258 8.31 -8.71 -20.30
CA GLN A 258 8.35 -9.86 -19.40
C GLN A 258 6.97 -10.55 -19.23
N GLY A 259 5.99 -10.19 -20.06
CA GLY A 259 4.67 -10.80 -20.09
C GLY A 259 3.64 -10.14 -19.17
N ASP A 260 3.94 -8.99 -18.54
CA ASP A 260 2.96 -8.29 -17.71
C ASP A 260 1.85 -7.66 -18.55
N LYS A 261 0.66 -8.28 -18.51
CA LYS A 261 -0.51 -7.84 -19.27
C LYS A 261 -1.10 -6.52 -18.78
N LYS A 262 -0.94 -6.17 -17.51
CA LYS A 262 -1.39 -4.87 -17.00
C LYS A 262 -0.49 -3.76 -17.53
N ALA A 263 0.82 -3.98 -17.56
CA ALA A 263 1.76 -3.06 -18.17
C ALA A 263 1.49 -2.86 -19.67
N GLU A 264 1.27 -3.96 -20.41
CA GLU A 264 0.91 -3.92 -21.84
C GLU A 264 -0.37 -3.10 -22.08
N LYS A 265 -1.42 -3.34 -21.29
CA LYS A 265 -2.68 -2.61 -21.38
C LYS A 265 -2.49 -1.11 -21.08
N LYS A 266 -1.75 -0.77 -20.03
CA LYS A 266 -1.48 0.63 -19.65
C LYS A 266 -0.68 1.35 -20.72
N LEU A 267 0.37 0.71 -21.26
CA LEU A 267 1.16 1.26 -22.37
C LEU A 267 0.30 1.55 -23.59
N ASN A 268 -0.56 0.61 -24.00
CA ASN A 268 -1.48 0.80 -25.12
C ASN A 268 -2.49 1.93 -24.88
N SER A 269 -2.91 2.15 -23.63
CA SER A 269 -3.76 3.29 -23.26
C SER A 269 -3.04 4.62 -23.48
N LEU A 270 -1.80 4.74 -22.99
CA LEU A 270 -1.00 5.98 -23.09
C LEU A 270 -0.74 6.37 -24.55
N ILE A 271 -0.39 5.40 -25.41
CA ILE A 271 -0.14 5.63 -26.84
C ILE A 271 -1.39 6.20 -27.53
N ARG A 272 -2.58 5.74 -27.14
CA ARG A 272 -3.85 6.21 -27.72
C ARG A 272 -4.20 7.62 -27.27
N THR A 273 -3.94 7.96 -26.01
CA THR A 273 -4.30 9.26 -25.43
C THR A 273 -3.27 10.34 -25.71
N SER A 274 -2.01 9.97 -25.94
CA SER A 274 -0.89 10.88 -26.16
C SER A 274 0.07 10.30 -27.22
N PRO A 275 -0.20 10.50 -28.53
CA PRO A 275 0.61 9.91 -29.62
C PRO A 275 2.05 10.41 -29.70
N ALA A 276 2.40 11.44 -28.91
CA ALA A 276 3.75 12.01 -28.82
C ALA A 276 4.68 11.22 -27.86
N ILE A 277 4.18 10.12 -27.28
CA ILE A 277 4.85 9.21 -26.35
C ILE A 277 5.06 7.85 -27.02
#